data_AF-A0A967WGY9-F1
#
_entry.id   AF-A0A967WGY9-F1
#
_cell.length_a   1.000
_cell.length_b   1.000
_cell.length_c   1.000
_cell.angle_alpha   90.00
_cell.angle_beta   90.00
_cell.angle_gamma   90.00
#
_symmetry.space_group_name_H-M   'P 1'
#
loop_
_entity.id
_entity.type
_entity.pdbx_description
1 polymer ?
#
loop_
_entity_poly.entity_id
_entity_poly.type
_entity_poly.pdbx_seq_one_letter_code
_entity_poly.pdbx_strand_id
1 'polypeptide(L)' 'MKGYPISLVGLDTARCVVIGGGDVAARKVAGLRAAGAWVVVISPVLCEPLEGRVARGDIEALQRPYRSGDLAGA' A
#
# COMPACT_ATOMS: atom_id res chain seq x y z
N MET A 1 -12.48 -2.59 -24.24
CA MET A 1 -11.55 -1.99 -23.24
C MET A 1 -10.17 -1.95 -23.87
N LYS A 2 -9.52 -0.78 -24.00
CA LYS A 2 -8.13 -0.68 -24.51
C LYS A 2 -7.20 -0.62 -23.31
N GLY A 3 -6.24 -1.55 -23.22
CA GLY A 3 -5.26 -1.61 -22.13
C GLY A 3 -3.91 -2.08 -22.65
N TYR A 4 -2.84 -1.69 -21.96
CA TYR A 4 -1.47 -2.11 -22.24
C TYR A 4 -0.90 -2.78 -20.99
N PRO A 5 -0.88 -4.12 -20.92
CA PRO A 5 -0.43 -4.83 -19.73
C PRO A 5 1.09 -4.70 -19.58
N ILE A 6 1.52 -4.41 -18.36
CA ILE A 6 2.93 -4.45 -17.95
C ILE A 6 3.06 -5.32 -16.69
N SER A 7 4.21 -5.97 -16.56
CA SER A 7 4.60 -6.69 -15.34
C SER A 7 5.70 -5.90 -14.64
N LEU A 8 5.46 -5.53 -13.39
CA LEU A 8 6.47 -4.89 -12.54
C LEU A 8 7.33 -5.97 -11.86
N VAL A 9 8.65 -5.80 -11.87
CA VAL A 9 9.63 -6.71 -11.27
C VAL A 9 10.52 -5.94 -10.28
N GLY A 10 11.18 -6.64 -9.35
CA GLY A 10 12.08 -6.01 -8.36
C GLY A 10 11.36 -5.28 -7.21
N LEU A 11 10.10 -5.63 -6.95
CA LEU A 11 9.29 -4.96 -5.92
C LEU A 11 9.77 -5.27 -4.49
N ASP A 12 10.52 -6.35 -4.27
CA ASP A 12 11.14 -6.71 -2.99
C ASP A 12 12.04 -5.62 -2.39
N THR A 13 12.60 -4.75 -3.24
CA THR A 13 13.39 -3.58 -2.83
C THR A 13 12.63 -2.26 -2.95
N ALA A 14 11.39 -2.29 -3.46
CA ALA A 14 10.60 -1.11 -3.74
C ALA A 14 9.72 -0.73 -2.53
N ARG A 15 9.77 0.55 -2.17
CA ARG A 15 8.79 1.18 -1.28
C ARG A 15 7.56 1.56 -2.09
N CYS A 16 6.39 1.04 -1.75
CA CYS A 16 5.12 1.38 -2.36
C CYS A 16 4.21 2.09 -1.36
N VAL A 17 3.70 3.26 -1.75
CA VAL A 17 2.75 4.02 -0.93
C VAL A 17 1.32 3.82 -1.45
N VAL A 18 0.42 3.44 -0.56
CA VAL A 18 -1.01 3.33 -0.84
C VAL A 18 -1.77 4.39 -0.04
N ILE A 19 -2.43 5.30 -0.74
CA ILE A 19 -3.29 6.32 -0.12
C ILE A 19 -4.72 5.79 -0.03
N GLY A 20 -5.30 5.88 1.17
CA GLY A 20 -6.64 5.38 1.50
C GLY A 20 -6.60 4.08 2.30
N GLY A 21 -7.62 3.88 3.13
CA GLY A 21 -7.71 2.76 4.08
C GLY A 21 -8.94 1.88 3.92
N GLY A 22 -9.68 1.99 2.82
CA GLY A 22 -10.85 1.14 2.54
C GLY A 22 -10.49 -0.17 1.84
N ASP A 23 -11.52 -0.93 1.43
CA ASP A 23 -11.35 -2.28 0.84
C ASP A 23 -10.55 -2.29 -0.47
N VAL A 24 -10.65 -1.20 -1.26
CA VAL A 24 -9.84 -1.04 -2.48
C VAL A 24 -8.36 -0.96 -2.14
N ALA A 25 -8.00 -0.26 -1.06
CA ALA A 25 -6.63 -0.19 -0.59
C ALA A 25 -6.19 -1.55 -0.05
N ALA A 26 -7.01 -2.24 0.75
CA ALA A 26 -6.72 -3.59 1.24
C ALA A 26 -6.38 -4.58 0.12
N ARG A 27 -7.15 -4.57 -0.97
CA ARG A 27 -6.87 -5.42 -2.15
C ARG A 27 -5.55 -5.07 -2.83
N LYS A 28 -5.25 -3.77 -2.99
CA LYS A 28 -3.97 -3.30 -3.58
C LYS A 28 -2.78 -3.67 -2.71
N VAL A 29 -2.89 -3.45 -1.41
CA VAL A 29 -1.86 -3.81 -0.41
C VAL A 29 -1.58 -5.31 -0.45
N ALA A 30 -2.61 -6.16 -0.54
CA ALA A 30 -2.44 -7.60 -0.63
C ALA A 30 -1.62 -8.01 -1.87
N GLY A 31 -1.92 -7.43 -3.04
CA GLY A 31 -1.17 -7.71 -4.27
C GLY A 31 0.28 -7.22 -4.21
N LEU A 32 0.51 -6.00 -3.71
CA LEU A 32 1.86 -5.43 -3.55
C LEU A 32 2.71 -6.25 -2.57
N ARG A 33 2.15 -6.66 -1.43
CA ARG A 33 2.83 -7.53 -0.46
C ARG A 33 3.12 -8.91 -1.02
N ALA A 34 2.18 -9.50 -1.76
CA ALA A 34 2.40 -10.78 -2.43
C ALA A 34 3.54 -10.69 -3.47
N ALA A 35 3.75 -9.51 -4.06
CA ALA A 35 4.87 -9.24 -4.96
C ALA A 35 6.18 -8.85 -4.25
N GLY A 36 6.21 -8.84 -2.91
CA GLY A 36 7.41 -8.57 -2.11
C GLY A 36 7.58 -7.12 -1.65
N ALA A 37 6.70 -6.19 -2.05
CA ALA A 37 6.89 -4.77 -1.76
C ALA A 37 6.93 -4.44 -0.27
N TRP A 38 7.77 -3.46 0.08
CA TRP A 38 7.55 -2.63 1.26
C TRP A 38 6.28 -1.83 1.01
N VAL A 39 5.25 -1.98 1.85
CA VAL A 39 4.03 -1.17 1.70
C VAL A 39 3.80 -0.23 2.89
N VAL A 40 3.59 1.05 2.60
CA VAL A 40 3.09 2.05 3.55
C VAL A 40 1.69 2.47 3.17
N VAL A 41 0.76 2.41 4.11
CA VAL A 41 -0.60 2.92 3.93
C VAL A 41 -0.74 4.28 4.59
N ILE A 42 -1.31 5.26 3.89
CA ILE A 42 -1.62 6.58 4.45
C ILE A 42 -3.13 6.79 4.44
N SER A 43 -3.74 6.80 5.61
CA SER A 43 -5.17 7.08 5.74
C SER A 43 -5.55 7.46 7.16
N PRO A 44 -6.51 8.38 7.39
CA PRO A 44 -7.02 8.67 8.73
C PRO A 44 -7.68 7.46 9.42
N VAL A 45 -8.28 6.56 8.64
CA VAL A 45 -9.01 5.38 9.12
C VAL A 45 -8.62 4.19 8.25
N LEU A 46 -8.49 3.01 8.87
CA LEU A 46 -8.21 1.75 8.19
C LEU A 46 -9.40 0.80 8.33
N CYS A 47 -9.64 -0.01 7.32
CA CYS A 47 -10.54 -1.15 7.45
C CYS A 47 -9.85 -2.31 8.18
N GLU A 48 -10.65 -3.19 8.77
CA GLU A 48 -10.19 -4.32 9.59
C GLU A 48 -9.09 -5.18 8.92
N PRO A 49 -9.16 -5.51 7.61
CA PRO A 49 -8.07 -6.24 6.95
C PRO A 49 -6.71 -5.51 6.98
N LEU A 50 -6.70 -4.18 6.91
CA LEU A 50 -5.48 -3.38 6.97
C LEU A 50 -4.97 -3.27 8.41
N GLU A 51 -5.86 -3.08 9.38
CA GLU A 51 -5.51 -3.07 10.81
C GLU A 51 -4.85 -4.39 11.21
N GLY A 52 -5.41 -5.52 10.78
CA GLY A 52 -4.83 -6.84 11.02
C GLY A 52 -3.44 -7.01 10.41
N ARG A 53 -3.17 -6.42 9.24
CA ARG A 53 -1.83 -6.42 8.61
C ARG A 53 -0.84 -5.55 9.38
N VAL A 54 -1.26 -4.37 9.84
CA VAL A 54 -0.43 -3.50 10.69
C VAL A 54 -0.08 -4.22 11.99
N ALA A 55 -1.05 -4.87 12.65
CA ALA A 55 -0.84 -5.58 13.90
C ALA A 55 0.17 -6.75 13.78
N ARG A 56 0.23 -7.39 12.61
CA ARG A 56 1.22 -8.45 12.32
C ARG A 56 2.60 -7.92 11.88
N GLY A 57 2.74 -6.61 11.69
CA GLY A 57 3.94 -6.00 11.12
C GLY A 57 4.10 -6.26 9.61
N ASP A 58 3.03 -6.66 8.92
CA ASP A 58 3.06 -6.91 7.48
C ASP A 58 3.22 -5.60 6.70
N ILE A 59 2.71 -4.48 7.21
CA ILE A 59 2.74 -3.18 6.54
C ILE A 59 2.97 -2.07 7.56
N GLU A 60 3.50 -0.95 7.09
CA GLU A 60 3.51 0.31 7.85
C GLU A 60 2.22 1.09 7.57
N ALA A 61 1.68 1.78 8.57
CA ALA A 61 0.56 2.69 8.37
C ALA A 61 0.77 4.04 9.05
N LEU A 62 0.52 5.11 8.30
CA LEU A 62 0.46 6.48 8.80
C LEU A 62 -1.00 6.87 8.96
N GLN A 63 -1.51 6.84 10.20
CA GLN A 63 -2.90 7.17 10.52
C GLN A 63 -3.18 8.68 10.49
N ARG A 64 -3.16 9.26 9.29
CA ARG A 64 -3.42 10.68 9.04
C ARG A 64 -3.84 10.91 7.59
N PRO A 65 -4.36 12.10 7.25
CA PRO A 65 -4.53 12.51 5.86
C PRO A 65 -3.18 12.56 5.12
N TYR A 66 -3.24 12.32 3.82
CA TYR A 66 -2.13 12.56 2.89
C TYR A 66 -1.66 14.01 2.97
N ARG A 67 -0.35 14.21 2.87
CA ARG A 67 0.31 15.52 2.79
C ARG A 67 1.25 15.54 1.60
N SER A 68 1.46 16.74 1.05
CA SER A 68 2.46 16.94 0.01
C SER A 68 3.83 16.45 0.51
N GLY A 69 4.52 15.67 -0.33
CA GLY A 69 5.81 15.07 0.00
C GLY A 69 5.76 13.62 0.47
N ASP A 70 4.59 13.07 0.83
CA ASP A 70 4.47 11.68 1.31
C ASP A 70 4.85 10.61 0.26
N LEU A 71 4.86 10.98 -1.01
CA LEU A 71 5.27 10.10 -2.12
C LEU A 71 6.77 10.18 -2.42
N ALA A 72 7.54 10.99 -1.68
CA ALA A 72 8.97 11.07 -1.90
C ALA A 72 9.64 9.73 -1.61
N GLY A 73 10.35 9.18 -2.61
CA GLY A 73 11.03 7.88 -2.51
C GLY A 73 10.11 6.65 -2.64
N ALA A 74 8.85 6.85 -3.06
CA ALA A 74 7.96 5.80 -3.54
C ALA A 74 8.12 5.55 -5.05
#